data_AF-A0A3D0UUJ6-F1
#
_entry.id   AF-A0A3D0UUJ6-F1
#
_cell.length_a   1.000
_cell.length_b   1.000
_cell.length_c   1.000
_cell.angle_alpha   90.00
_cell.angle_beta   90.00
_cell.angle_gamma   90.00
#
_symmetry.space_group_name_H-M   'P 1'
#
loop_
_entity.id
_entity.type
_entity.pdbx_description
1 polymer ?
#
loop_
_entity_poly.entity_id
_entity_poly.type
_entity_poly.pdbx_seq_one_letter_code
_entity_poly.pdbx_strand_id
1 'polypeptide(L)'
;MIDALHHGYTHFFVPMENMHELEYIPDIVVYPINHFSQIVSFFFGKEILYPVTQPKNIEDLYQEAQKLLVNFDQIKGHCVAKRALAIAAAGCHNVLMIGAPGSGKTLLSKALQSILPPL
;
A
#
# COMPACT_ATOMS: atom_id res chain seq x y z
N MET A 1 -10.16 1.64 -4.37
CA MET A 1 -11.05 2.35 -3.44
C MET A 1 -11.79 1.31 -2.61
N ILE A 2 -11.97 1.50 -1.31
CA ILE A 2 -12.64 0.50 -0.46
C ILE A 2 -14.10 0.37 -0.90
N ASP A 3 -14.53 -0.83 -1.29
CA ASP A 3 -15.90 -1.10 -1.75
C ASP A 3 -16.97 -0.67 -0.73
N ALA A 4 -16.63 -0.76 0.56
CA ALA A 4 -17.48 -0.29 1.66
C ALA A 4 -17.83 1.21 1.56
N LEU A 5 -16.97 2.06 1.00
CA LEU A 5 -17.28 3.49 0.80
C LEU A 5 -18.37 3.69 -0.25
N HIS A 6 -18.38 2.88 -1.31
CA HIS A 6 -19.45 2.89 -2.31
C HIS A 6 -20.81 2.48 -1.71
N HIS A 7 -20.77 1.69 -0.64
CA HIS A 7 -21.95 1.29 0.14
C HIS A 7 -22.31 2.27 1.27
N GLY A 8 -21.60 3.41 1.39
CA GLY A 8 -21.89 4.45 2.36
C GLY A 8 -21.33 4.22 3.77
N TYR A 9 -20.45 3.24 3.96
CA TYR A 9 -19.78 3.03 5.24
C TYR A 9 -18.61 3.99 5.42
N THR A 10 -18.61 4.76 6.50
CA THR A 10 -17.59 5.78 6.79
C THR A 10 -16.75 5.50 8.04
N HIS A 11 -17.17 4.56 8.90
CA HIS A 11 -16.50 4.21 10.15
C HIS A 11 -15.95 2.79 10.11
N PHE A 12 -14.67 2.62 10.44
CA PHE A 12 -13.97 1.34 10.33
C PHE A 12 -13.22 1.02 11.63
N PHE A 13 -13.35 -0.22 12.10
CA PHE A 13 -12.50 -0.77 13.17
C PHE A 13 -11.36 -1.56 12.54
N VAL A 14 -10.13 -1.25 12.92
CA VAL A 14 -8.94 -1.74 12.20
C VAL A 14 -7.88 -2.14 13.21
N PRO A 15 -7.21 -3.30 13.03
CA PRO A 15 -6.05 -3.65 13.83
C PRO A 15 -5.01 -2.51 13.81
N MET A 16 -4.46 -2.17 14.97
CA MET A 16 -3.46 -1.09 15.11
C MET A 16 -2.28 -1.29 14.15
N GLU A 17 -1.91 -2.54 13.89
CA GLU A 17 -0.82 -2.91 12.97
C GLU A 17 -1.11 -2.57 11.50
N ASN A 18 -2.39 -2.51 11.11
CA ASN A 18 -2.84 -2.21 9.74
C ASN A 18 -3.21 -0.73 9.53
N MET A 19 -3.05 0.13 10.55
CA MET A 19 -3.40 1.56 10.47
C MET A 19 -2.76 2.24 9.25
N HIS A 20 -1.50 1.93 8.96
CA HIS A 20 -0.73 2.54 7.88
C HIS A 20 -1.38 2.42 6.50
N GLU A 21 -2.17 1.37 6.23
CA GLU A 21 -2.84 1.18 4.94
C GLU A 21 -4.01 2.17 4.74
N LEU A 22 -4.64 2.60 5.83
CA LEU A 22 -5.85 3.41 5.81
C LEU A 22 -5.56 4.90 6.08
N GLU A 23 -4.37 5.21 6.57
CA GLU A 23 -3.88 6.59 6.76
C GLU A 23 -3.92 7.43 5.47
N TYR A 24 -4.03 6.83 4.29
CA TYR A 24 -4.06 7.57 3.02
C TYR A 24 -5.46 7.66 2.40
N ILE A 25 -6.48 7.12 3.05
CA ILE A 25 -7.84 7.09 2.51
C ILE A 25 -8.59 8.32 3.02
N PRO A 26 -9.04 9.21 2.12
CA PRO A 26 -9.80 10.39 2.53
C PRO A 26 -11.18 9.99 3.04
N ASP A 27 -11.76 10.88 3.85
CA ASP A 27 -13.18 10.84 4.25
C ASP A 27 -13.62 9.57 5.00
N ILE A 28 -12.70 8.90 5.70
CA ILE A 28 -13.01 7.79 6.61
C ILE A 28 -12.62 8.11 8.05
N VAL A 29 -13.34 7.47 8.98
CA VAL A 29 -13.07 7.51 10.41
C VAL A 29 -12.57 6.15 10.83
N VAL A 30 -11.33 6.08 11.30
CA VAL A 30 -10.69 4.81 11.68
C VAL A 30 -10.58 4.71 13.20
N TYR A 31 -11.05 3.60 13.75
CA TYR A 31 -10.90 3.22 15.15
C TYR A 31 -9.84 2.12 15.25
N PRO A 32 -8.60 2.46 15.62
CA PRO A 32 -7.57 1.46 15.82
C PRO A 32 -7.87 0.60 17.05
N ILE A 33 -7.67 -0.71 16.92
CA ILE A 33 -7.85 -1.68 18.01
C ILE A 33 -6.68 -2.64 18.09
N ASN A 34 -6.32 -3.07 19.29
CA ASN A 34 -5.34 -4.13 19.52
C ASN A 34 -6.02 -5.51 19.61
N HIS A 35 -7.25 -5.55 20.13
CA HIS A 35 -8.02 -6.78 20.30
C HIS A 35 -9.51 -6.60 19.96
N PHE A 36 -10.13 -7.65 19.43
CA PHE A 36 -11.55 -7.65 19.09
C PHE A 36 -12.47 -7.34 20.30
N SER A 37 -12.04 -7.73 21.51
CA SER A 37 -12.76 -7.43 22.75
C SER A 37 -13.02 -5.95 22.97
N GLN A 38 -12.17 -5.06 22.45
CA GLN A 38 -12.34 -3.62 22.57
C GLN A 38 -13.56 -3.10 21.80
N ILE A 39 -13.87 -3.71 20.65
CA ILE A 39 -15.10 -3.40 19.89
C ILE A 39 -16.32 -3.70 20.76
N VAL A 40 -16.32 -4.86 21.41
CA VAL A 40 -17.40 -5.28 22.30
C VAL A 40 -17.52 -4.31 23.47
N SER A 41 -16.43 -4.02 24.18
CA SER A 41 -16.40 -3.07 25.30
C SER A 41 -16.88 -1.68 24.90
N PHE A 42 -16.53 -1.21 23.70
CA PHE A 42 -16.97 0.06 23.15
C PHE A 42 -18.49 0.12 22.97
N PHE A 43 -19.11 -0.88 22.33
CA PHE A 43 -20.56 -0.91 22.15
C PHE A 43 -21.34 -1.06 23.46
N PHE A 44 -20.74 -1.67 24.49
CA PHE A 44 -21.32 -1.73 25.84
C PHE A 44 -21.02 -0.50 26.72
N GLY A 45 -20.33 0.52 26.19
CA GLY A 45 -19.99 1.74 26.93
C GLY A 45 -18.97 1.53 28.07
N LYS A 46 -18.21 0.43 28.03
CA LYS A 46 -17.18 0.09 29.03
C LYS A 46 -15.80 0.63 28.68
N GLU A 47 -15.59 0.99 27.43
CA GLU A 47 -14.33 1.50 26.90
C GLU A 47 -14.62 2.59 25.87
N ILE A 48 -13.76 3.60 25.82
CA ILE A 48 -13.84 4.69 24.83
C ILE A 48 -12.72 4.46 23.82
N LEU A 49 -13.09 4.35 22.55
CA LEU A 49 -12.14 4.29 21.44
C LEU A 49 -12.01 5.67 20.81
N TYR A 50 -10.78 6.11 20.60
CA TYR A 50 -10.48 7.39 19.99
C TYR A 50 -10.29 7.21 18.47
N PRO A 51 -11.12 7.84 17.63
CA PRO A 51 -10.94 7.76 16.20
C PRO A 51 -9.75 8.58 15.74
N VAL A 52 -9.12 8.11 14.67
CA VAL A 52 -8.15 8.87 13.88
C VAL A 52 -8.86 9.35 12.61
N THR A 53 -8.82 10.66 12.37
CA THR A 53 -9.54 11.34 11.26
C THR A 53 -8.60 12.13 10.36
N GLN A 54 -7.29 11.93 10.45
CA GLN A 54 -6.32 12.69 9.67
C GLN A 54 -5.67 11.78 8.64
N PRO A 55 -6.13 11.80 7.38
CA PRO A 55 -5.38 11.16 6.32
C PRO A 55 -4.05 11.90 6.13
N LYS A 56 -2.95 11.15 6.03
CA LYS A 56 -1.70 11.64 5.47
C LYS A 56 -1.93 12.08 4.03
N ASN A 57 -1.24 13.12 3.59
CA ASN A 57 -1.31 13.56 2.21
C ASN A 57 -0.69 12.48 1.29
N ILE A 58 -1.47 12.00 0.33
CA ILE A 58 -1.01 11.06 -0.70
C ILE A 58 0.15 11.68 -1.51
N GLU A 59 0.16 13.00 -1.70
CA GLU A 59 1.24 13.70 -2.42
C GLU A 59 2.59 13.56 -1.70
N ASP A 60 2.60 13.61 -0.36
CA ASP A 60 3.82 13.40 0.43
C ASP A 60 4.37 11.99 0.22
N LEU A 61 3.50 10.98 0.17
CA LEU A 61 3.86 9.60 -0.14
C LEU A 61 4.46 9.47 -1.55
N TYR A 62 3.86 10.12 -2.55
CA TYR A 62 4.40 10.13 -3.92
C TYR A 62 5.78 10.78 -3.97
N GLN A 63 6.00 11.88 -3.25
CA GLN A 63 7.30 12.56 -3.18
C GLN A 63 8.37 11.69 -2.51
N GLU A 64 8.02 11.00 -1.43
CA GLU A 64 8.93 10.05 -0.78
C GLU A 64 9.23 8.84 -1.67
N ALA A 65 8.22 8.28 -2.32
CA ALA A 65 8.39 7.18 -3.27
C ALA A 65 9.32 7.58 -4.41
N GLN A 66 9.12 8.76 -5.01
CA GLN A 66 9.98 9.28 -6.09
C GLN A 66 11.44 9.43 -5.68
N LYS A 67 11.74 9.84 -4.45
CA LYS A 67 13.12 9.94 -3.94
C LYS A 67 13.82 8.58 -3.81
N LEU A 68 13.06 7.50 -3.67
CA LEU A 68 13.57 6.13 -3.50
C LEU A 68 13.54 5.31 -4.80
N LEU A 69 13.07 5.90 -5.91
CA LEU A 69 12.97 5.21 -7.19
C LEU A 69 14.35 4.89 -7.77
N VAL A 70 14.59 3.60 -7.95
CA VAL A 70 15.67 3.13 -8.83
C VAL A 70 15.15 3.24 -10.27
N ASN A 71 15.86 3.99 -11.11
CA ASN A 71 15.47 4.14 -12.51
C ASN A 71 15.61 2.81 -13.26
N PHE A 72 14.51 2.34 -13.87
CA PHE A 72 14.48 1.07 -14.61
C PHE A 72 15.46 1.02 -15.79
N ASP A 73 15.71 2.16 -16.43
CA ASP A 73 16.65 2.26 -17.55
C ASP A 73 18.11 2.07 -17.11
N GLN A 74 18.45 2.43 -15.86
CA GLN A 74 19.82 2.31 -15.34
C GLN A 74 20.26 0.84 -15.10
N ILE A 75 19.31 -0.11 -15.04
CA ILE A 75 19.64 -1.53 -14.87
C ILE A 75 20.24 -2.08 -16.16
N LYS A 76 21.48 -2.59 -16.11
CA LYS A 76 22.11 -3.21 -17.28
C LYS A 76 21.73 -4.69 -17.38
N GLY A 77 21.49 -5.18 -18.59
CA GLY A 77 21.14 -6.59 -18.84
C GLY A 77 19.69 -6.96 -18.50
N HIS A 78 19.44 -8.24 -18.23
CA HIS A 78 18.12 -8.79 -17.86
C HIS A 78 17.00 -8.54 -18.88
N CYS A 79 17.28 -8.65 -20.18
CA CYS A 79 16.31 -8.36 -21.26
C CYS A 79 14.95 -9.06 -21.09
N VAL A 80 14.95 -10.36 -20.75
CA VAL A 80 13.71 -11.13 -20.55
C VAL A 80 12.93 -10.63 -19.34
N ALA A 81 13.59 -10.45 -18.19
CA ALA A 81 12.93 -9.97 -16.98
C ALA A 81 12.43 -8.54 -17.13
N LYS A 82 13.21 -7.65 -17.76
CA LYS A 82 12.79 -6.27 -18.04
C LYS A 82 11.55 -6.23 -18.92
N ARG A 83 11.49 -7.05 -19.98
CA ARG A 83 10.32 -7.16 -20.84
C ARG A 83 9.10 -7.67 -20.07
N ALA A 84 9.26 -8.71 -19.25
CA ALA A 84 8.17 -9.24 -18.44
C ALA A 84 7.63 -8.20 -17.44
N LEU A 85 8.53 -7.46 -16.77
CA LEU A 85 8.17 -6.39 -15.84
C LEU A 85 7.45 -5.24 -16.53
N ALA A 86 7.87 -4.83 -17.73
CA ALA A 86 7.20 -3.80 -18.50
C ALA A 86 5.78 -4.21 -18.90
N ILE A 87 5.60 -5.46 -19.35
CA ILE A 87 4.26 -6.01 -19.67
C ILE A 87 3.39 -6.03 -18.41
N ALA A 88 3.94 -6.50 -17.29
CA ALA A 88 3.20 -6.58 -16.03
C ALA A 88 2.82 -5.20 -15.49
N ALA A 89 3.70 -4.19 -15.59
CA ALA A 89 3.42 -2.82 -15.22
C ALA A 89 2.29 -2.22 -16.07
N ALA A 90 2.35 -2.41 -17.39
CA ALA A 90 1.31 -1.92 -18.30
C ALA A 90 -0.04 -2.62 -18.10
N GLY A 91 -0.03 -3.90 -17.74
CA GLY A 91 -1.23 -4.73 -17.54
C GLY A 91 -1.73 -4.84 -16.10
N CYS A 92 -1.11 -4.15 -15.14
CA CYS A 92 -1.39 -4.27 -13.71
C CYS A 92 -1.38 -5.74 -13.22
N HIS A 93 -0.37 -6.52 -13.62
CA HIS A 93 -0.20 -7.92 -13.23
C HIS A 93 0.82 -8.11 -12.10
N ASN A 94 0.57 -9.11 -11.26
CA ASN A 94 1.54 -9.56 -10.25
C ASN A 94 2.70 -10.32 -10.92
N VAL A 95 3.91 -10.19 -10.36
CA VAL A 95 5.12 -10.84 -10.90
C VAL A 95 5.81 -11.67 -9.84
N LEU A 96 6.14 -12.91 -10.18
CA LEU A 96 7.03 -13.77 -9.39
C LEU A 96 8.39 -13.87 -10.09
N MET A 97 9.47 -13.50 -9.38
CA MET A 97 10.83 -13.57 -9.91
C MET A 97 11.62 -14.73 -9.27
N ILE A 98 12.09 -15.67 -10.08
CA ILE A 98 12.85 -16.84 -9.63
C ILE A 98 14.29 -16.76 -10.19
N GLY A 99 15.28 -17.04 -9.34
CA GLY A 99 16.69 -17.07 -9.75
C GLY A 99 17.66 -17.17 -8.57
N ALA A 100 18.94 -17.41 -8.84
CA ALA A 100 19.98 -17.56 -7.82
C ALA A 100 20.15 -16.31 -6.94
N PRO A 101 20.65 -16.42 -5.69
CA PRO A 101 21.03 -15.27 -4.87
C PRO A 101 21.97 -14.31 -5.63
N GLY A 102 21.80 -13.01 -5.45
CA GLY A 102 22.60 -11.99 -6.15
C GLY A 102 22.22 -11.71 -7.61
N SER A 103 21.24 -12.42 -8.19
CA SER A 103 20.82 -12.23 -9.59
C SER A 103 20.05 -10.93 -9.90
N GLY A 104 20.07 -9.92 -9.02
CA GLY A 104 19.43 -8.64 -9.25
C GLY A 104 17.89 -8.58 -9.07
N LYS A 105 17.23 -9.64 -8.56
CA LYS A 105 15.76 -9.66 -8.35
C LYS A 105 15.23 -8.49 -7.51
N THR A 106 15.90 -8.21 -6.39
CA THR A 106 15.51 -7.09 -5.50
C THR A 106 15.70 -5.74 -6.19
N LEU A 107 16.76 -5.59 -6.99
CA LEU A 107 17.01 -4.37 -7.76
C LEU A 107 15.92 -4.15 -8.82
N LEU A 108 15.58 -5.20 -9.57
CA LEU A 108 14.49 -5.19 -10.54
C LEU A 108 13.13 -4.89 -9.91
N SER A 109 12.84 -5.47 -8.74
CA SER A 109 11.60 -5.21 -7.99
C SER A 109 11.47 -3.75 -7.57
N LYS A 110 12.56 -3.14 -7.10
CA LYS A 110 12.57 -1.72 -6.72
C LYS A 110 12.39 -0.82 -7.94
N ALA A 111 13.05 -1.17 -9.05
CA ALA A 111 12.97 -0.38 -10.27
C ALA A 111 11.63 -0.50 -11.00
N LEU A 112 10.87 -1.58 -10.81
CA LEU A 112 9.52 -1.74 -11.34
C LEU A 112 8.63 -0.55 -10.97
N GLN A 113 8.77 -0.02 -9.75
CA GLN A 113 8.01 1.14 -9.28
C GLN A 113 8.19 2.39 -10.18
N SER A 114 9.34 2.54 -10.86
CA SER A 114 9.62 3.69 -11.72
C SER A 114 8.93 3.64 -13.08
N ILE A 115 8.34 2.51 -13.46
CA ILE A 115 7.64 2.31 -14.74
C ILE A 115 6.16 1.96 -14.57
N LEU A 116 5.65 2.01 -13.34
CA LEU A 116 4.22 1.84 -13.10
C LEU A 116 3.44 3.02 -13.70
N PRO A 117 2.27 2.78 -14.31
CA PRO A 117 1.41 3.86 -14.74
C PRO A 117 0.92 4.69 -13.55
N PRO A 118 0.64 6.00 -13.73
CA PRO A 118 0.00 6.82 -12.70
C PRO A 118 -1.39 6.26 -12.36
N LEU A 119 -1.77 6.33 -11.08
CA LEU A 119 -3.07 5.92 -10.56
C LEU A 119 -4.17 6.94 -10.84
#